data_AF-A0A3D5YGA9-F1
#
_entry.id   AF-A0A3D5YGA9-F1
#
_cell.length_a   1.000
_cell.length_b   1.000
_cell.length_c   1.000
_cell.angle_alpha   90.00
_cell.angle_beta   90.00
_cell.angle_gamma   90.00
#
_symmetry.space_group_name_H-M   'P 1'
#
loop_
_entity.id
_entity.type
_entity.pdbx_description
1 polymer ?
#
loop_
_entity_poly.entity_id
_entity_poly.type
_entity_poly.pdbx_seq_one_letter_code
_entity_poly.pdbx_strand_id
1 'polypeptide(L)'
;MVFRNGVPLDPFDILDASIVQDKSVLPTGYHIKYLRDKYARPIDITTLSVMTGSSDDERAYQFLRLYGVGIYKHIQFREDATKNTNIDRDVVICIAFAESTLGKYLSTANNIGNVGNDDSGNRVAM
;
A
#
# COMPACT_ATOMS: atom_id res chain seq x y z
N MET A 1 34.52 -0.15 0.82
CA MET A 1 34.31 1.29 0.58
C MET A 1 33.78 1.43 -0.84
N VAL A 2 32.58 1.98 -1.01
CA VAL A 2 31.95 2.10 -2.33
C VAL A 2 32.22 3.50 -2.86
N PHE A 3 32.56 3.60 -4.15
CA PHE A 3 32.79 4.88 -4.79
C PHE A 3 31.75 5.06 -5.89
N ARG A 4 31.14 6.24 -5.97
CA ARG A 4 30.27 6.63 -7.07
C ARG A 4 30.76 7.95 -7.63
N ASN A 5 31.07 7.97 -8.92
CA ASN A 5 31.63 9.15 -9.60
C ASN A 5 32.89 9.72 -8.92
N GLY A 6 33.77 8.84 -8.41
CA GLY A 6 35.02 9.24 -7.77
C GLY A 6 34.89 9.79 -6.34
N VAL A 7 33.67 9.89 -5.80
CA VAL A 7 33.43 10.32 -4.42
C VAL A 7 33.23 9.08 -3.54
N PRO A 8 33.90 9.00 -2.37
CA PRO A 8 33.63 7.94 -1.40
C PRO A 8 32.20 8.08 -0.90
N LEU A 9 31.42 7.00 -1.04
CA LEU A 9 30.05 6.93 -0.57
C LEU A 9 29.98 5.94 0.60
N ASP A 10 29.17 6.26 1.61
CA ASP A 10 28.82 5.28 2.64
C ASP A 10 28.01 4.15 1.96
N PRO A 11 28.49 2.89 1.98
CA PRO A 11 27.77 1.77 1.38
C PRO A 11 26.33 1.62 1.90
N PHE A 12 26.04 2.09 3.12
CA PHE A 12 24.72 1.98 3.73
C PHE A 12 23.71 3.03 3.26
N ASP A 13 24.14 4.06 2.51
CA ASP A 13 23.20 4.98 1.83
C ASP A 13 22.48 4.32 0.65
N ILE A 14 23.01 3.20 0.15
CA ILE A 14 22.53 2.50 -1.05
C ILE A 14 22.16 1.04 -0.79
N LEU A 15 22.63 0.44 0.30
CA LEU A 15 22.34 -0.95 0.66
C LEU A 15 21.14 -1.02 1.60
N ASP A 16 20.13 -1.79 1.20
CA ASP A 16 19.01 -2.10 2.08
C ASP A 16 19.45 -3.10 3.17
N ALA A 17 19.62 -2.62 4.40
CA ALA A 17 20.00 -3.45 5.55
C ALA A 17 18.85 -4.32 6.09
N SER A 18 17.65 -4.25 5.50
CA SER A 18 16.50 -5.08 5.88
C SER A 18 16.82 -6.58 5.73
N ILE A 19 17.62 -6.94 4.73
CA ILE A 19 17.94 -8.33 4.35
C ILE A 19 18.95 -9.03 5.27
N VAL A 20 19.65 -8.30 6.15
CA VAL A 20 20.64 -8.89 7.07
C VAL A 20 19.91 -9.62 8.21
N GLN A 21 20.05 -10.94 8.30
CA GLN A 21 19.29 -11.77 9.26
C GLN A 21 19.78 -11.60 10.71
N ASP A 22 21.09 -11.52 10.92
CA ASP A 22 21.66 -11.22 12.23
C ASP A 22 21.83 -9.71 12.40
N LYS A 23 20.99 -9.06 13.21
CA LYS A 23 21.05 -7.62 13.42
C LYS A 23 22.16 -7.18 14.38
N SER A 24 22.80 -8.11 15.11
CA SER A 24 23.85 -7.80 16.09
C SER A 24 25.18 -7.39 15.47
N VAL A 25 25.41 -7.74 14.20
CA VAL A 25 26.60 -7.34 13.44
C VAL A 25 26.53 -5.91 12.90
N LEU A 26 25.38 -5.25 13.02
CA LEU A 26 25.21 -3.85 12.60
C LEU A 26 25.72 -2.91 13.70
N PRO A 27 26.59 -1.93 13.39
CA PRO A 27 27.11 -1.00 14.39
C PRO A 27 25.99 -0.19 15.04
N THR A 28 26.12 0.11 16.34
CA THR A 28 25.07 0.74 17.17
C THR A 28 24.54 2.08 16.63
N GLY A 29 25.34 2.80 15.82
CA GLY A 29 24.93 4.05 15.19
C GLY A 29 23.91 3.91 14.04
N TYR A 30 23.64 2.68 13.57
CA TYR A 30 22.70 2.43 12.48
C TYR A 30 21.35 2.00 13.05
N HIS A 31 20.57 2.99 13.47
CA HIS A 31 19.20 2.79 13.88
C HIS A 31 18.37 2.38 12.66
N ILE A 32 17.78 1.19 12.74
CA ILE A 32 16.71 0.70 11.88
C ILE A 32 15.74 1.84 11.61
N LYS A 33 15.35 2.05 10.35
CA LYS A 33 14.38 3.08 9.94
C LYS A 33 13.02 2.77 10.58
N TYR A 34 12.83 3.18 11.82
CA TYR A 34 11.60 2.98 12.57
C TYR A 34 10.49 3.84 11.96
N LEU A 35 9.23 3.44 12.19
CA LEU A 35 8.04 4.27 11.91
C LEU A 35 8.18 5.73 12.41
N ARG A 36 9.02 6.00 13.43
CA ARG A 36 9.38 7.35 13.88
C ARG A 36 10.04 8.23 12.81
N ASP A 37 10.83 7.69 11.90
CA ASP A 37 11.46 8.47 10.80
C ASP A 37 10.44 8.98 9.78
N LYS A 38 9.25 8.36 9.69
CA LYS A 38 8.14 8.89 8.87
C LYS A 38 7.56 10.16 9.49
N TYR A 39 7.52 10.26 10.82
CA TYR A 39 6.94 11.40 11.55
C TYR A 39 7.95 12.53 11.84
N ALA A 40 9.25 12.28 11.71
CA ALA A 40 10.31 13.29 11.85
C ALA A 40 10.58 14.07 10.56
N ARG A 41 10.05 13.62 9.41
CA ARG A 41 10.05 14.42 8.19
C ARG A 41 9.04 15.56 8.37
N PRO A 42 9.38 16.82 8.05
CA PRO A 42 8.37 17.85 7.87
C PRO A 42 7.50 17.45 6.67
N ILE A 43 6.49 16.63 6.92
CA ILE A 43 5.42 16.37 5.98
C ILE A 43 4.57 17.63 6.01
N ASP A 44 4.48 18.30 4.87
CA ASP A 44 3.56 19.41 4.74
C ASP A 44 2.11 18.89 4.81
N ILE A 45 1.59 18.85 6.03
CA ILE A 45 0.23 18.40 6.33
C ILE A 45 -0.82 19.47 6.01
N THR A 46 -0.43 20.66 5.54
CA THR A 46 -1.40 21.69 5.13
C THR A 46 -2.23 21.25 3.93
N THR A 47 -1.73 20.27 3.17
CA THR A 47 -2.43 19.63 2.05
C THR A 47 -3.18 18.34 2.44
N LEU A 48 -3.08 17.92 3.71
CA LEU A 48 -3.74 16.70 4.18
C LEU A 48 -5.25 16.94 4.30
N SER A 49 -6.01 16.34 3.40
CA SER A 49 -7.47 16.28 3.53
C SER A 49 -7.84 15.09 4.43
N VAL A 50 -8.48 15.37 5.56
CA VAL A 50 -8.97 14.35 6.49
C VAL A 50 -10.39 13.97 6.11
N MET A 51 -10.70 12.67 6.12
CA MET A 51 -12.07 12.20 5.88
C MET A 51 -13.01 12.73 6.98
N THR A 52 -14.14 13.27 6.56
CA THR A 52 -15.15 13.85 7.46
C THR A 52 -16.29 12.87 7.63
N GLY A 53 -16.69 12.56 8.86
CA GLY A 53 -17.79 11.63 9.11
C GLY A 53 -17.79 11.18 10.56
N SER A 54 -19.00 10.99 11.10
CA SER A 54 -19.22 10.58 12.48
C SER A 54 -19.09 9.07 12.67
N SER A 55 -19.31 8.27 11.63
CA SER A 55 -19.21 6.81 11.65
C SER A 55 -18.08 6.27 10.76
N ASP A 56 -17.66 5.03 11.03
CA ASP A 56 -16.70 4.32 10.18
C ASP A 56 -17.25 4.10 8.76
N ASP A 57 -18.54 3.79 8.63
CA ASP A 57 -19.20 3.62 7.33
C ASP A 57 -19.16 4.91 6.48
N GLU A 58 -19.41 6.06 7.10
CA GLU A 58 -19.34 7.36 6.40
C GLU A 58 -17.93 7.63 5.88
N ARG A 59 -16.90 7.35 6.72
CA ARG A 59 -15.49 7.54 6.34
C ARG A 59 -15.05 6.54 5.26
N ALA A 60 -15.42 5.27 5.40
CA ALA A 60 -15.16 4.24 4.39
C ALA A 60 -15.81 4.60 3.05
N TYR A 61 -17.03 5.13 3.07
CA TYR A 61 -17.70 5.61 1.86
C TYR A 61 -16.97 6.80 1.24
N GLN A 62 -16.55 7.79 2.04
CA GLN A 62 -15.74 8.91 1.54
C GLN A 62 -14.44 8.45 0.90
N PHE A 63 -13.70 7.55 1.57
CA PHE A 63 -12.46 6.97 1.06
C PHE A 63 -12.66 6.40 -0.35
N LEU A 64 -13.68 5.57 -0.51
CA LEU A 64 -13.92 4.85 -1.76
C LEU A 64 -14.43 5.78 -2.88
N ARG A 65 -15.18 6.83 -2.53
CA ARG A 65 -15.60 7.85 -3.50
C ARG A 65 -14.41 8.67 -4.02
N LEU A 66 -13.46 8.99 -3.13
CA LEU A 66 -12.28 9.79 -3.46
C LEU A 66 -11.23 8.98 -4.25
N TYR A 67 -10.98 7.74 -3.83
CA TYR A 67 -9.84 6.94 -4.32
C TYR A 67 -10.23 5.79 -5.24
N GLY A 68 -11.49 5.32 -5.22
CA GLY A 68 -11.97 4.27 -6.11
C GLY A 68 -12.11 4.74 -7.56
N VAL A 69 -12.04 3.81 -8.51
CA VAL A 69 -12.26 4.07 -9.93
C VAL A 69 -13.52 3.33 -10.41
N GLY A 70 -14.32 3.91 -11.32
CA GLY A 70 -15.47 3.22 -11.91
C GLY A 70 -16.43 2.58 -10.89
N ILE A 71 -16.72 1.29 -11.06
CA ILE A 71 -17.69 0.54 -10.22
C ILE A 71 -17.31 0.52 -8.73
N TYR A 72 -16.02 0.66 -8.41
CA TYR A 72 -15.50 0.64 -7.03
C TYR A 72 -15.94 1.84 -6.19
N LYS A 73 -16.38 2.93 -6.84
CA LYS A 73 -17.02 4.06 -6.12
C LYS A 73 -18.39 3.71 -5.55
N HIS A 74 -19.05 2.68 -6.09
CA HIS A 74 -20.42 2.33 -5.72
C HIS A 74 -20.42 1.40 -4.51
N ILE A 75 -21.29 1.69 -3.54
CA ILE A 75 -21.43 0.87 -2.32
C ILE A 75 -22.03 -0.50 -2.63
N GLN A 76 -23.00 -0.54 -3.55
CA GLN A 76 -23.72 -1.75 -3.94
C GLN A 76 -22.79 -2.86 -4.41
N PHE A 77 -21.76 -2.51 -5.18
CA PHE A 77 -20.76 -3.46 -5.67
C PHE A 77 -20.04 -4.20 -4.54
N ARG A 78 -19.80 -3.53 -3.41
CA ARG A 78 -19.12 -4.11 -2.25
C ARG A 78 -20.05 -5.03 -1.48
N GLU A 79 -21.27 -4.57 -1.22
CA GLU A 79 -22.32 -5.37 -0.59
C GLU A 79 -22.59 -6.65 -1.39
N ASP A 80 -22.65 -6.54 -2.72
CA ASP A 80 -22.84 -7.67 -3.62
C ASP A 80 -21.64 -8.62 -3.63
N ALA A 81 -20.40 -8.10 -3.52
CA ALA A 81 -19.18 -8.91 -3.51
C ALA A 81 -19.02 -9.77 -2.25
N THR A 82 -19.53 -9.30 -1.11
CA THR A 82 -19.50 -10.07 0.14
C THR A 82 -20.81 -10.80 0.44
N LYS A 83 -21.86 -10.55 -0.35
CA LYS A 83 -23.18 -11.16 -0.16
C LYS A 83 -23.08 -12.69 -0.17
N ASN A 84 -23.69 -13.31 0.85
CA ASN A 84 -23.68 -14.77 1.03
C ASN A 84 -22.27 -15.38 1.20
N THR A 85 -21.27 -14.58 1.55
CA THR A 85 -19.93 -15.04 1.92
C THR A 85 -19.70 -14.81 3.41
N ASN A 86 -18.69 -15.46 3.98
CA ASN A 86 -18.20 -15.17 5.33
C ASN A 86 -17.05 -14.14 5.32
N ILE A 87 -16.97 -13.32 4.28
CA ILE A 87 -15.89 -12.33 4.11
C ILE A 87 -16.45 -10.96 4.50
N ASP A 88 -15.73 -10.29 5.39
CA ASP A 88 -16.05 -8.92 5.78
C ASP A 88 -15.82 -7.93 4.63
N ARG A 89 -16.74 -6.98 4.46
CA ARG A 89 -16.70 -5.96 3.41
C ARG A 89 -15.42 -5.13 3.44
N ASP A 90 -14.94 -4.78 4.63
CA ASP A 90 -13.77 -3.93 4.79
C ASP A 90 -12.49 -4.70 4.45
N VAL A 91 -12.48 -6.03 4.64
CA VAL A 91 -11.39 -6.89 4.13
C VAL A 91 -11.33 -6.84 2.60
N VAL A 92 -12.47 -6.88 1.92
CA VAL A 92 -12.51 -6.74 0.45
C VAL A 92 -11.98 -5.38 0.01
N ILE A 93 -12.28 -4.31 0.75
CA ILE A 93 -11.75 -2.97 0.49
C ILE A 93 -10.22 -2.92 0.65
N CYS A 94 -9.70 -3.54 1.71
CA CYS A 94 -8.26 -3.65 1.94
C CYS A 94 -7.54 -4.39 0.82
N ILE A 95 -8.07 -5.54 0.40
CA ILE A 95 -7.53 -6.33 -0.72
C ILE A 95 -7.57 -5.49 -2.00
N ALA A 96 -8.72 -4.88 -2.33
CA ALA A 96 -8.86 -4.05 -3.52
C ALA A 96 -7.87 -2.88 -3.56
N PHE A 97 -7.61 -2.25 -2.41
CA PHE A 97 -6.66 -1.16 -2.30
C PHE A 97 -5.22 -1.65 -2.46
N ALA A 98 -4.84 -2.73 -1.79
CA ALA A 98 -3.50 -3.32 -1.87
C ALA A 98 -3.16 -3.82 -3.28
N GLU A 99 -4.09 -4.54 -3.91
CA GLU A 99 -3.83 -5.28 -5.15
C GLU A 99 -3.98 -4.42 -6.41
N SER A 100 -4.83 -3.38 -6.38
CA SER A 100 -5.16 -2.62 -7.59
C SER A 100 -5.29 -1.11 -7.37
N THR A 101 -5.03 -0.61 -6.16
CA THR A 101 -5.36 0.77 -5.77
C THR A 101 -6.82 1.10 -6.10
N LEU A 102 -7.75 0.24 -5.64
CA LEU A 102 -9.20 0.36 -5.83
C LEU A 102 -9.61 0.47 -7.31
N GLY A 103 -9.03 -0.41 -8.14
CA GLY A 103 -9.37 -0.52 -9.55
C GLY A 103 -8.55 0.36 -10.50
N LYS A 104 -7.60 1.16 -9.98
CA LYS A 104 -6.75 2.04 -10.81
C LYS A 104 -5.76 1.27 -11.68
N TYR A 105 -5.23 0.15 -11.18
CA TYR A 105 -4.20 -0.65 -11.85
C TYR A 105 -4.69 -2.07 -12.15
N LEU A 106 -5.89 -2.19 -12.71
CA LEU A 106 -6.41 -3.49 -13.10
C LEU A 106 -5.79 -3.95 -14.42
N SER A 107 -5.09 -5.08 -14.40
CA SER A 107 -4.69 -5.78 -15.63
C SER A 107 -5.88 -6.46 -16.32
N THR A 108 -6.98 -6.70 -15.59
CA THR A 108 -8.23 -7.25 -16.14
C THR A 108 -9.42 -6.61 -15.45
N ALA A 109 -10.46 -6.26 -16.22
CA ALA A 109 -11.70 -5.72 -15.68
C ALA A 109 -12.28 -6.65 -14.60
N ASN A 110 -12.70 -6.07 -13.47
CA ASN A 110 -13.32 -6.77 -12.34
C ASN A 110 -12.44 -7.80 -11.61
N ASN A 111 -11.11 -7.84 -11.82
CA ASN A 111 -10.19 -8.71 -11.07
C ASN A 111 -9.61 -8.01 -9.84
N ILE A 112 -10.44 -7.82 -8.82
CA ILE A 112 -10.15 -6.98 -7.65
C ILE A 112 -8.93 -7.44 -6.87
N GLY A 113 -8.81 -8.75 -6.65
CA GLY A 113 -7.73 -9.37 -5.88
C GLY A 113 -6.51 -9.70 -6.72
N ASN A 114 -6.42 -9.18 -7.95
CA ASN A 114 -5.36 -9.50 -8.90
C ASN A 114 -5.16 -11.03 -9.08
N VAL A 115 -6.24 -11.79 -8.95
CA VAL A 115 -6.20 -13.26 -8.89
C VAL A 115 -5.81 -13.81 -10.25
N GLY A 116 -4.81 -14.70 -10.28
CA GLY A 116 -4.30 -15.29 -11.52
C GLY A 116 -3.32 -14.39 -12.29
N ASN A 117 -2.82 -13.31 -11.66
CA ASN A 117 -1.73 -12.51 -12.19
C ASN A 117 -0.46 -12.71 -11.34
N ASP A 118 0.72 -12.55 -11.95
CA ASP A 118 1.99 -12.51 -11.22
C ASP A 118 2.24 -11.13 -10.61
N ASP A 119 3.30 -11.01 -9.79
CA ASP A 119 3.72 -9.74 -9.16
C ASP A 119 4.09 -8.65 -10.18
N SER A 120 4.34 -9.04 -11.44
CA SER A 120 4.61 -8.13 -12.55
C SER A 120 3.34 -7.71 -13.31
N GLY A 121 2.16 -8.22 -12.90
CA GLY A 121 0.86 -7.92 -13.49
C GLY A 121 0.53 -8.73 -14.75
N ASN A 122 1.35 -9.71 -15.12
CA ASN A 122 1.07 -10.61 -16.25
C ASN A 122 0.07 -11.67 -15.84
N ARG A 123 -0.77 -12.11 -16.78
CA ARG A 123 -1.63 -13.28 -16.55
C ARG A 123 -0.79 -14.54 -16.46
N VAL A 124 -0.94 -15.26 -15.36
CA VAL A 124 -0.47 -16.63 -15.24
C VAL A 124 -1.60 -17.52 -15.77
N ALA A 125 -1.45 -18.01 -17.00
CA ALA A 125 -2.39 -18.99 -17.53
C ALA A 125 -2.36 -20.25 -16.63
N MET A 126 -3.54 -20.77 -16.30
CA MET A 126 -3.71 -22.12 -15.75
C MET A 126 -3.46 -23.15 -16.85
#